data_AF-A0A9X0U4D6-F1
#
_entry.id   AF-A0A9X0U4D6-F1
#
_cell.length_a   1.000
_cell.length_b   1.000
_cell.length_c   1.000
_cell.angle_alpha   90.00
_cell.angle_beta   90.00
_cell.angle_gamma   90.00
#
_symmetry.space_group_name_H-M   'P 1'
#
loop_
_entity.id
_entity.type
_entity.pdbx_description
1 polymer ?
#
loop_
_entity_poly.entity_id
_entity_poly.type
_entity_poly.pdbx_seq_one_letter_code
_entity_poly.pdbx_strand_id
1 'polypeptide(L)'
;MLRLSVVGAVLTAMASGNVSGGQLQQIQSQHYPGQAHQPTDLDPTTDPHRLEQQEEARSTERQKRLVADTDKLLALATDLKQQVDKTNKNILSVDVIKKADEIEKLAHSVKERMKG
;
A
#
# COMPACT_ATOMS: atom_id res chain seq x y z
N MET A 1 12.98 -34.37 -15.35
CA MET A 1 12.36 -33.04 -15.14
C MET A 1 13.05 -32.38 -13.95
N LEU A 2 13.82 -31.32 -14.18
CA LEU A 2 14.41 -30.52 -13.12
C LEU A 2 14.51 -29.08 -13.66
N ARG A 3 13.66 -28.17 -13.21
CA ARG A 3 13.78 -26.75 -13.54
C ARG A 3 14.49 -26.05 -12.40
N LEU A 4 15.72 -25.65 -12.70
CA LEU A 4 16.66 -24.92 -11.87
C LEU A 4 16.14 -23.48 -11.72
N SER A 5 15.79 -23.08 -10.51
CA SER A 5 15.51 -21.68 -10.17
C SER A 5 16.83 -20.91 -10.17
N VAL A 6 16.95 -19.87 -11.01
CA VAL A 6 18.03 -18.90 -10.91
C VAL A 6 17.48 -17.64 -10.24
N VAL A 7 17.89 -17.51 -8.98
CA VAL A 7 17.84 -16.30 -8.16
C VAL A 7 18.70 -15.23 -8.85
N GLY A 8 18.08 -14.14 -9.27
CA GLY A 8 18.76 -12.93 -9.75
C GLY A 8 18.65 -11.82 -8.73
N ALA A 9 19.40 -11.92 -7.63
CA ALA A 9 19.58 -10.83 -6.68
C ALA A 9 20.57 -9.81 -7.28
N VAL A 10 20.06 -8.68 -7.79
CA VAL A 10 20.91 -7.55 -8.18
C VAL A 10 21.02 -6.61 -6.98
N LEU A 11 22.08 -6.79 -6.20
CA LEU A 11 22.56 -5.82 -5.22
C LEU A 11 23.43 -4.80 -5.95
N THR A 12 22.87 -3.63 -6.23
CA THR A 12 23.66 -2.44 -6.60
C THR A 12 23.90 -1.59 -5.35
N ALA A 13 25.05 -1.83 -4.72
CA ALA A 13 25.65 -0.91 -3.77
C ALA A 13 26.30 0.24 -4.54
N MET A 14 25.82 1.47 -4.34
CA MET A 14 26.58 2.67 -4.68
C MET A 14 26.61 3.60 -3.47
N ALA A 15 27.82 3.75 -2.93
CA ALA A 15 28.20 4.67 -1.89
C ALA A 15 28.06 6.13 -2.35
N SER A 16 27.70 7.03 -1.43
CA SER A 16 28.24 8.40 -1.34
C SER A 16 27.70 9.13 -0.11
N GLY A 17 28.61 9.67 0.71
CA GLY A 17 28.41 10.93 1.43
C GLY A 17 28.17 10.83 2.94
N ASN A 18 29.26 10.76 3.72
CA ASN A 18 29.26 11.23 5.10
C ASN A 18 29.17 12.77 5.09
N VAL A 19 28.19 13.35 5.78
CA VAL A 19 28.25 14.73 6.27
C VAL A 19 28.12 14.67 7.80
N SER A 20 29.28 14.78 8.44
CA SER A 20 29.41 15.17 9.84
C SER A 20 29.34 16.69 9.92
N GLY A 21 28.52 17.22 10.83
CA GLY A 21 28.63 18.62 11.25
C GLY A 21 27.34 19.16 11.83
N GLY A 22 27.32 19.39 13.15
CA GLY A 22 26.32 20.26 13.77
C GLY A 22 25.77 19.77 15.12
N GLN A 23 26.63 19.61 16.12
CA GLN A 23 26.23 19.62 17.51
C GLN A 23 25.93 21.07 17.90
N LEU A 24 24.66 21.39 18.17
CA LEU A 24 24.29 22.44 19.12
C LEU A 24 23.27 21.86 20.09
N GLN A 25 23.72 21.81 21.34
CA GLN A 25 22.98 21.41 22.51
C GLN A 25 22.31 22.64 23.13
N GLN A 26 21.14 22.40 23.75
CA GLN A 26 20.58 23.14 24.89
C GLN A 26 19.91 24.50 24.54
N ILE A 27 18.73 24.91 25.05
CA ILE A 27 17.95 24.65 26.28
C ILE A 27 16.47 24.98 25.94
N GLN A 28 15.49 24.15 26.32
CA GLN A 28 14.35 24.59 27.16
C GLN A 28 13.44 23.41 27.56
N SER A 29 13.69 22.89 28.75
CA SER A 29 12.75 22.08 29.51
C SER A 29 11.66 22.99 30.09
N GLN A 30 10.44 22.88 29.56
CA GLN A 30 9.23 23.35 30.27
C GLN A 30 8.48 22.14 30.80
N HIS A 31 8.36 22.13 32.12
CA HIS A 31 7.66 21.16 32.95
C HIS A 31 6.17 21.13 32.62
N TYR A 32 5.63 19.95 32.28
CA TYR A 32 4.23 19.63 32.51
C TYR A 32 4.17 18.39 33.42
N PRO A 33 3.57 18.49 34.63
CA PRO A 33 3.39 17.34 35.49
C PRO A 33 2.13 16.59 35.08
N GLY A 34 2.28 15.27 34.87
CA GLY A 34 1.16 14.34 34.90
C GLY A 34 0.52 14.02 33.57
N GLN A 35 1.19 13.22 32.75
CA GLN A 35 0.57 12.09 32.08
C GLN A 35 1.61 10.98 32.02
N ALA A 36 1.38 9.95 32.84
CA ALA A 36 2.19 8.75 32.88
C ALA A 36 2.30 8.16 31.47
N HIS A 37 3.53 7.76 31.13
CA HIS A 37 3.81 6.80 30.09
C HIS A 37 2.82 5.64 30.20
N GLN A 38 1.97 5.45 29.20
CA GLN A 38 1.60 4.10 28.82
C GLN A 38 2.56 3.74 27.68
N PRO A 39 3.68 3.06 27.96
CA PRO A 39 4.11 2.08 26.98
C PRO A 39 2.90 1.16 26.81
N THR A 40 2.40 1.02 25.59
CA THR A 40 1.38 0.02 25.27
C THR A 40 1.82 -1.28 25.94
N ASP A 41 1.08 -1.72 26.95
CA ASP A 41 1.32 -2.96 27.65
C ASP A 41 1.26 -4.05 26.58
N LEU A 42 2.44 -4.50 26.12
CA LEU A 42 2.58 -5.78 25.46
C LEU A 42 2.13 -6.78 26.53
N ASP A 43 0.90 -7.27 26.42
CA ASP A 43 0.41 -8.35 27.28
C ASP A 43 1.49 -9.44 27.29
N PRO A 44 2.07 -9.77 28.46
CA PRO A 44 3.19 -10.70 28.58
C PRO A 44 2.81 -12.13 28.18
N THR A 45 1.56 -12.38 27.77
CA THR A 45 1.07 -13.65 27.21
C THR A 45 1.01 -13.68 25.68
N THR A 46 1.40 -12.60 24.99
CA THR A 46 1.41 -12.58 23.53
C THR A 46 2.57 -13.43 22.99
N ASP A 47 2.28 -14.70 22.80
CA ASP A 47 3.17 -15.68 22.19
C ASP A 47 3.68 -15.11 20.83
N PRO A 48 4.99 -14.96 20.60
CA PRO A 48 5.54 -14.36 19.38
C PRO A 48 5.04 -15.06 18.11
N HIS A 49 4.75 -16.36 18.19
CA HIS A 49 4.15 -17.11 17.09
C HIS A 49 2.73 -16.65 16.72
N ARG A 50 1.95 -16.11 17.66
CA ARG A 50 0.60 -15.61 17.39
C ARG A 50 0.64 -14.25 16.69
N LEU A 51 1.61 -13.39 17.05
CA LEU A 51 1.85 -12.11 16.39
C LEU A 51 2.23 -12.33 14.92
N GLU A 52 3.18 -13.22 14.66
CA GLU A 52 3.64 -13.55 13.31
C GLU A 52 2.52 -14.11 12.44
N GLN A 53 1.75 -15.08 12.95
CA GLN A 53 0.58 -15.62 12.24
C GLN A 53 -0.46 -14.53 11.91
N GLN A 54 -0.66 -13.56 12.81
CA GLN A 54 -1.61 -12.49 12.61
C GLN A 54 -1.11 -11.46 11.58
N GLU A 55 0.19 -11.21 11.51
CA GLU A 55 0.82 -10.40 10.48
C GLU A 55 0.75 -11.05 9.09
N GLU A 56 1.06 -12.35 9.00
CA GLU A 56 0.92 -13.15 7.78
C GLU A 56 -0.52 -13.17 7.27
N ALA A 57 -1.48 -13.38 8.17
CA ALA A 57 -2.90 -13.35 7.83
C ALA A 57 -3.32 -11.99 7.27
N ARG A 58 -2.88 -10.88 7.89
CA ARG A 58 -3.15 -9.52 7.39
C ARG A 58 -2.51 -9.28 6.03
N SER A 59 -1.28 -9.73 5.82
CA SER A 59 -0.58 -9.60 4.53
C SER A 59 -1.32 -10.37 3.42
N THR A 60 -1.70 -11.61 3.70
CA THR A 60 -2.45 -12.46 2.77
C THR A 60 -3.80 -11.86 2.40
N GLU A 61 -4.53 -11.33 3.39
CA GLU A 61 -5.81 -10.65 3.14
C GLU A 61 -5.63 -9.38 2.30
N ARG A 62 -4.61 -8.57 2.58
CA ARG A 62 -4.28 -7.39 1.74
C ARG A 62 -4.00 -7.82 0.29
N GLN A 63 -3.21 -8.87 0.08
CA GLN A 63 -2.90 -9.38 -1.25
C GLN A 63 -4.15 -9.87 -1.99
N LYS A 64 -5.00 -10.65 -1.33
CA LYS A 64 -6.27 -11.13 -1.92
C LYS A 64 -7.14 -9.97 -2.39
N ARG A 65 -7.29 -8.94 -1.56
CA ARG A 65 -8.08 -7.75 -1.92
C ARG A 65 -7.44 -6.94 -3.05
N LEU A 66 -6.11 -6.84 -3.09
CA LEU A 66 -5.41 -6.18 -4.20
C LEU A 66 -5.67 -6.89 -5.54
N VAL A 67 -5.59 -8.21 -5.56
CA VAL A 67 -5.88 -9.02 -6.75
C VAL A 67 -7.33 -8.79 -7.19
N ALA A 68 -8.29 -8.95 -6.27
CA ALA A 68 -9.70 -8.78 -6.57
C ALA A 68 -10.04 -7.37 -7.10
N ASP A 69 -9.49 -6.32 -6.49
CA ASP A 69 -9.73 -4.95 -6.93
C ASP A 69 -9.09 -4.67 -8.30
N THR A 70 -7.92 -5.26 -8.59
CA THR A 70 -7.25 -5.12 -9.89
C THR A 70 -8.02 -5.84 -11.00
N ASP A 71 -8.55 -7.03 -10.72
CA ASP A 71 -9.40 -7.77 -11.65
C ASP A 71 -10.68 -6.98 -11.96
N LYS A 72 -11.30 -6.40 -10.93
CA LYS A 72 -12.47 -5.53 -11.10
C LYS A 72 -12.12 -4.29 -11.92
N LEU A 73 -10.96 -3.66 -11.68
CA LEU A 73 -10.50 -2.50 -12.42
C LEU A 73 -10.32 -2.83 -13.91
N LEU A 74 -9.72 -3.98 -14.23
CA LEU A 74 -9.55 -4.44 -15.60
C LEU A 74 -10.88 -4.68 -16.30
N ALA A 75 -11.84 -5.31 -15.60
CA ALA A 75 -13.17 -5.55 -16.14
C ALA A 75 -13.91 -4.24 -16.45
N LEU A 76 -13.92 -3.30 -15.51
CA LEU A 76 -14.55 -1.99 -15.69
C LEU A 76 -13.91 -1.19 -16.82
N ALA A 77 -12.58 -1.17 -16.90
CA ALA A 77 -11.85 -0.47 -17.95
C ALA A 77 -12.15 -1.06 -19.34
N THR A 78 -12.24 -2.38 -19.44
CA THR A 78 -12.60 -3.09 -20.68
C THR A 78 -14.02 -2.75 -21.11
N ASP A 79 -14.97 -2.78 -20.18
CA ASP A 79 -16.37 -2.42 -20.45
C ASP A 79 -16.50 -0.94 -20.84
N LEU A 80 -15.82 -0.03 -20.13
CA LEU A 80 -15.76 1.40 -20.47
C LEU A 80 -15.26 1.59 -21.91
N LYS A 81 -14.17 0.91 -22.28
CA LYS A 81 -13.65 0.94 -23.65
C LYS A 81 -14.70 0.49 -24.67
N GLN A 82 -15.35 -0.64 -24.43
CA GLN A 82 -16.38 -1.15 -25.33
C GLN A 82 -17.57 -0.20 -25.48
N GLN A 83 -17.98 0.47 -24.40
CA GLN A 83 -19.06 1.45 -24.44
C GLN A 83 -18.64 2.68 -25.25
N VAL A 84 -17.45 3.23 -25.00
CA VAL A 84 -16.89 4.35 -25.74
C VAL A 84 -16.75 4.01 -27.23
N ASP A 85 -16.22 2.83 -27.57
CA ASP A 85 -16.04 2.39 -28.96
C ASP A 85 -17.40 2.26 -29.71
N LYS A 86 -18.49 1.98 -28.99
CA LYS A 86 -19.85 1.90 -29.55
C LYS A 86 -20.55 3.27 -29.63
N THR A 87 -20.05 4.30 -28.96
CA THR A 87 -20.71 5.62 -28.95
C THR A 87 -20.18 6.49 -30.08
N ASN A 88 -21.06 7.27 -30.72
CA ASN A 88 -20.63 8.24 -31.73
C ASN A 88 -19.82 9.37 -31.06
N LYS A 89 -18.81 9.91 -31.74
CA LYS A 89 -17.79 10.86 -31.22
C LYS A 89 -18.30 12.07 -30.43
N ASN A 90 -19.59 12.39 -30.48
CA ASN A 90 -20.20 13.58 -29.87
C ASN A 90 -21.25 13.27 -28.80
N ILE A 91 -21.44 11.99 -28.43
CA ILE A 91 -22.40 11.62 -27.38
C ILE A 91 -21.66 10.72 -26.39
N LEU A 92 -21.42 11.22 -25.18
CA LEU A 92 -20.96 10.40 -24.06
C LEU A 92 -22.17 10.09 -23.19
N SER A 93 -22.43 8.81 -22.93
CA SER A 93 -23.54 8.43 -22.03
C SER A 93 -23.19 8.79 -20.58
N VAL A 94 -24.21 9.16 -19.80
CA VAL A 94 -24.09 9.34 -18.34
C VAL A 94 -23.53 8.08 -17.67
N ASP A 95 -23.83 6.89 -18.20
CA ASP A 95 -23.33 5.62 -17.67
C ASP A 95 -21.81 5.47 -17.87
N VAL A 96 -21.27 5.97 -18.98
CA VAL A 96 -19.82 5.98 -19.25
C VAL A 96 -19.10 6.89 -18.26
N ILE A 97 -19.68 8.06 -17.94
CA ILE A 97 -19.14 8.99 -16.94
C ILE A 97 -19.12 8.34 -15.55
N LYS A 98 -20.23 7.75 -15.12
CA LYS A 98 -20.33 7.07 -13.81
C LYS A 98 -19.31 5.94 -13.68
N LYS A 99 -19.12 5.18 -14.76
CA LYS A 99 -18.15 4.08 -14.78
C LYS A 99 -16.71 4.57 -14.73
N ALA A 100 -16.40 5.69 -15.39
CA ALA A 100 -15.08 6.32 -15.28
C ALA A 100 -14.79 6.79 -13.84
N ASP A 101 -15.77 7.37 -13.15
CA ASP A 101 -15.66 7.75 -11.73
C ASP A 101 -15.45 6.53 -10.82
N GLU A 102 -16.16 5.42 -11.07
CA GLU A 102 -15.92 4.16 -10.33
C GLU A 102 -14.49 3.62 -10.56
N ILE A 103 -13.99 3.67 -11.79
CA ILE A 103 -12.62 3.27 -12.14
C ILE A 103 -11.61 4.15 -11.40
N GLU A 104 -11.80 5.47 -11.37
CA GLU A 104 -10.90 6.40 -10.67
C GLU A 104 -10.81 6.07 -9.18
N LYS A 105 -11.96 5.91 -8.51
CA LYS A 105 -12.03 5.59 -7.08
C LYS A 105 -11.38 4.25 -6.78
N LEU A 106 -11.65 3.23 -7.60
CA LEU A 106 -11.07 1.90 -7.43
C LEU A 106 -9.55 1.93 -7.67
N ALA A 107 -9.08 2.60 -8.72
CA ALA A 107 -7.67 2.76 -9.01
C ALA A 107 -6.93 3.48 -7.87
N HIS A 108 -7.55 4.51 -7.28
CA HIS A 108 -7.00 5.19 -6.12
C HIS A 108 -6.89 4.25 -4.91
N SER A 109 -7.95 3.49 -4.61
CA SER A 109 -7.95 2.50 -3.52
C SER A 109 -6.87 1.42 -3.72
N VAL A 110 -6.71 0.89 -4.93
CA VAL A 110 -5.66 -0.08 -5.27
C VAL A 110 -4.28 0.53 -5.02
N LYS A 111 -4.03 1.74 -5.52
CA LYS A 111 -2.76 2.46 -5.34
C LYS A 111 -2.42 2.64 -3.87
N GLU A 112 -3.37 3.10 -3.06
CA GLU A 112 -3.11 3.32 -1.62
C GLU A 112 -2.85 1.99 -0.91
N ARG A 113 -3.57 0.91 -1.23
CA ARG A 113 -3.34 -0.40 -0.62
C ARG A 113 -2.02 -1.06 -1.05
N MET A 114 -1.47 -0.69 -2.21
CA MET A 114 -0.14 -1.15 -2.65
C MET A 114 1.02 -0.52 -1.86
N LYS A 115 0.80 0.60 -1.16
CA LYS A 115 1.86 1.29 -0.40
C LYS A 115 2.21 0.62 0.93
N GLY A 116 1.36 -0.28 1.43
CA GLY A 116 1.54 -0.97 2.71
C GLY A 116 0.58 -0.50 3.78
#